data_AF-A0A1A8GYP6-F1
#
_entry.id   AF-A0A1A8GYP6-F1
#
_cell.length_a   1.000
_cell.length_b   1.000
_cell.length_c   1.000
_cell.angle_alpha   90.00
_cell.angle_beta   90.00
_cell.angle_gamma   90.00
#
_symmetry.space_group_name_H-M   'P 1'
#
loop_
_entity.id
_entity.type
_entity.pdbx_description
1 polymer ?
#
loop_
_entity_poly.entity_id
_entity_poly.type
_entity_poly.pdbx_seq_one_letter_code
_entity_poly.pdbx_strand_id
1 'polypeptide(L)' 'WALQVEELQRAFDSAKGVCKPFALYIINPGNPAGGVQSRKSMQEVIEFVSEKKLFLLADEVYQECVYGD' A
#
# COMPACT_ATOMS: atom_id res chain seq x y z
N TRP A 1 5.05 -3.54 -11.22
CA TRP A 1 5.06 -3.33 -9.76
C TRP A 1 3.68 -2.90 -9.26
N ALA A 2 2.63 -3.58 -9.72
CA ALA A 2 1.27 -3.31 -9.22
C ALA A 2 1.14 -3.93 -7.83
N LEU A 3 0.54 -3.17 -6.90
CA LEU A 3 0.19 -3.72 -5.59
C LEU A 3 -0.95 -4.73 -5.76
N GLN A 4 -0.87 -5.83 -5.01
CA GLN A 4 -1.90 -6.88 -4.98
C GLN A 4 -2.39 -7.04 -3.54
N VAL A 5 -3.70 -6.94 -3.32
CA VAL A 5 -4.29 -7.01 -1.97
C VAL A 5 -4.13 -8.39 -1.36
N GLU A 6 -4.12 -9.43 -2.19
CA GLU A 6 -3.89 -10.82 -1.79
C GLU A 6 -2.52 -10.97 -1.13
N GLU A 7 -1.52 -10.24 -1.63
CA GLU A 7 -0.18 -10.23 -1.07
C GLU A 7 -0.12 -9.45 0.26
N LEU A 8 -0.88 -8.36 0.39
CA LEU A 8 -1.05 -7.67 1.67
C LEU A 8 -1.71 -8.57 2.71
N GLN A 9 -2.75 -9.31 2.32
CA GLN A 9 -3.44 -10.27 3.19
C GLN A 9 -2.50 -11.39 3.62
N ARG A 10 -1.74 -11.99 2.70
CA ARG A 10 -0.74 -13.01 2.99
C ARG A 10 0.31 -12.50 3.99
N ALA A 11 0.84 -11.29 3.77
CA ALA A 11 1.81 -10.68 4.66
C ALA A 11 1.24 -10.42 6.06
N PHE A 12 0.02 -9.88 6.14
CA PHE A 12 -0.67 -9.65 7.41
C PHE A 12 -0.90 -10.94 8.19
N ASP A 13 -1.34 -12.01 7.52
CA ASP A 13 -1.58 -13.31 8.17
C ASP A 13 -0.28 -13.96 8.65
N SER A 14 0.83 -13.78 7.91
CA SER A 14 2.14 -14.30 8.31
C SER A 14 2.66 -13.69 9.61
N ALA A 15 2.19 -12.49 9.98
CA ALA A 15 2.57 -11.84 11.23
C ALA A 15 1.84 -12.41 12.46
N LYS A 16 0.79 -13.21 12.27
CA LYS A 16 -0.03 -13.75 13.36
C LYS A 16 0.81 -14.62 14.29
N GLY A 17 0.81 -14.28 15.58
CA GLY A 17 1.63 -14.98 16.59
C GLY A 17 3.09 -14.53 16.66
N VAL A 18 3.54 -13.69 15.71
CA VAL A 18 4.87 -13.07 15.73
C VAL A 18 4.78 -11.64 16.22
N CYS A 19 3.87 -10.85 15.66
CA CYS A 19 3.61 -9.47 16.08
C CYS A 19 2.17 -9.05 15.79
N LYS A 20 1.82 -7.83 16.18
CA LYS A 20 0.55 -7.18 15.82
C LYS A 20 0.85 -6.03 14.86
N PRO A 21 0.65 -6.19 13.55
CA PRO A 21 0.76 -5.09 12.61
C PRO A 21 -0.14 -3.92 13.03
N PHE A 22 0.39 -2.70 12.99
CA PHE A 22 -0.34 -1.49 13.39
C PHE A 22 -0.47 -0.47 12.26
N ALA A 23 0.37 -0.55 11.24
CA ALA A 23 0.37 0.38 10.13
C ALA A 23 0.74 -0.30 8.81
N LEU A 24 0.28 0.31 7.72
CA LEU A 24 0.69 0.03 6.35
C LEU A 24 1.36 1.29 5.80
N TYR A 25 2.58 1.16 5.30
CA TYR A 25 3.33 2.24 4.65
C TYR A 25 3.36 2.02 3.14
N ILE A 26 2.90 3.01 2.39
CA ILE A 26 2.85 2.99 0.93
C ILE A 26 3.61 4.18 0.39
N ILE A 27 4.40 3.93 -0.66
CA ILE A 27 5.12 4.95 -1.40
C ILE A 27 4.48 5.04 -2.79
N ASN A 28 3.89 6.19 -3.11
CA ASN A 28 3.22 6.43 -4.38
C ASN A 28 3.34 7.91 -4.81
N PRO A 29 3.97 8.24 -5.96
CA PRO A 29 4.65 7.34 -6.90
C PRO A 29 5.80 6.54 -6.28
N GLY A 30 5.96 5.29 -6.72
CA GLY A 30 6.84 4.33 -6.07
C GLY A 30 8.33 4.60 -6.27
N ASN A 31 9.14 4.39 -5.23
CA ASN A 31 10.60 4.49 -5.27
C ASN A 31 11.22 3.13 -4.86
N PRO A 32 12.19 2.55 -5.60
CA PRO A 32 12.82 3.03 -6.84
C PRO A 32 12.08 2.61 -8.12
N ALA A 33 10.92 1.96 -7.99
CA ALA A 33 10.23 1.33 -9.11
C ALA A 33 9.60 2.31 -10.12
N GLY A 34 9.37 3.57 -9.73
CA GLY A 34 8.78 4.62 -10.57
C GLY A 34 7.30 4.45 -10.90
N GLY A 35 6.66 3.36 -10.45
CA GLY A 35 5.26 3.05 -10.77
C GLY A 35 4.27 3.91 -10.00
N VAL A 36 3.24 4.38 -10.69
CA VAL A 36 2.09 5.09 -10.09
C VAL A 36 0.95 4.09 -9.90
N GLN A 37 0.39 4.02 -8.70
CA GLN A 37 -0.76 3.17 -8.42
C GLN A 37 -2.03 3.75 -9.03
N SER A 38 -2.85 2.88 -9.62
CA SER A 38 -4.16 3.29 -10.12
C SER A 38 -5.10 3.68 -8.96
N ARG A 39 -6.09 4.53 -9.25
CA ARG A 39 -7.14 4.89 -8.29
C ARG A 39 -7.82 3.65 -7.70
N LYS A 40 -8.14 2.66 -8.55
CA LYS A 40 -8.77 1.41 -8.12
C LYS A 40 -7.88 0.67 -7.10
N SER A 41 -6.59 0.52 -7.40
CA SER A 41 -5.65 -0.14 -6.49
C SER A 41 -5.55 0.59 -5.13
N MET A 42 -5.49 1.92 -5.14
CA MET A 42 -5.48 2.71 -3.90
C MET A 42 -6.79 2.60 -3.11
N GLN A 43 -7.95 2.48 -3.77
CA GLN A 43 -9.22 2.23 -3.08
C GLN A 43 -9.21 0.87 -2.37
N GLU A 44 -8.76 -0.18 -3.05
CA GLU A 44 -8.67 -1.52 -2.47
C GLU A 44 -7.70 -1.57 -1.26
N VAL A 45 -6.59 -0.81 -1.32
CA VAL A 45 -5.68 -0.60 -0.19
C VAL A 45 -6.39 0.06 0.99
N ILE A 46 -7.13 1.14 0.74
CA ILE A 46 -7.85 1.89 1.80
C ILE A 46 -8.89 0.98 2.46
N GLU A 47 -9.62 0.20 1.67
CA GLU A 47 -10.58 -0.81 2.16
C GLU A 47 -9.85 -1.83 3.06
N PHE A 48 -8.75 -2.42 2.58
CA PHE A 48 -7.95 -3.36 3.36
C PHE A 48 -7.48 -2.77 4.69
N VAL A 49 -6.93 -1.54 4.67
CA VAL A 49 -6.44 -0.86 5.87
C VAL A 49 -7.58 -0.60 6.87
N SER A 50 -8.73 -0.15 6.36
CA SER A 50 -9.93 0.10 7.17
C SER A 50 -10.42 -1.19 7.84
N GLU A 51 -10.56 -2.28 7.08
CA GLU A 51 -10.99 -3.58 7.57
C GLU A 51 -10.07 -4.15 8.66
N LYS A 52 -8.74 -4.04 8.45
CA LYS A 52 -7.75 -4.55 9.40
C LYS A 52 -7.42 -3.56 10.52
N LYS A 53 -8.02 -2.36 10.52
CA LYS A 53 -7.79 -1.28 11.49
C LYS A 53 -6.30 -0.90 11.58
N LEU A 54 -5.66 -0.76 10.43
CA LEU A 54 -4.29 -0.31 10.31
C LEU A 54 -4.24 1.21 10.18
N PHE A 55 -3.12 1.82 10.57
CA PHE A 55 -2.81 3.20 10.25
C PHE A 55 -2.18 3.27 8.86
N LEU A 56 -2.70 4.09 7.95
CA LEU A 56 -2.11 4.29 6.62
C LEU A 56 -1.09 5.42 6.66
N LEU A 57 0.15 5.13 6.30
CA LEU A 57 1.19 6.12 6.03
C LEU A 57 1.37 6.21 4.51
N ALA A 58 0.90 7.30 3.91
CA ALA A 58 1.05 7.57 2.48
C ALA A 58 2.25 8.50 2.26
N ASP A 59 3.31 7.97 1.65
CA ASP A 59 4.46 8.74 1.20
C ASP A 59 4.26 9.15 -0.25
N GLU A 60 3.96 10.44 -0.42
CA GLU A 60 3.64 11.06 -1.71
C GLU A 60 4.67 12.13 -2.09
N VAL A 61 5.93 11.98 -1.66
CA VAL A 61 7.00 12.95 -1.98
C VAL A 61 7.22 13.16 -3.48
N TYR A 62 6.83 12.19 -4.31
CA TYR A 62 6.92 12.24 -5.77
C TYR A 62 5.59 12.58 -6.47
N GLN A 63 4.59 13.13 -5.78
CA GLN A 63 3.25 13.39 -6.35
C GLN A 63 3.26 14.21 -7.65
N GLU A 64 4.23 15.11 -7.82
CA GLU A 64 4.41 15.94 -9.02
C GLU A 64 5.29 15.27 -10.10
N CYS A 65 5.90 14.12 -9.78
CA CYS A 65 6.82 13.39 -10.65
C CYS A 65 6.13 12.21 -11.35
N VAL A 66 4.97 12.47 -11.94
CA VAL A 66 4.19 11.49 -12.71
C VAL A 66 4.48 11.67 -14.20
N TYR A 67 5.06 10.66 -14.83
CA TYR A 67 5.46 10.68 -16.23
C TYR A 67 4.84 9.48 -16.96
N GLY A 68 3.83 9.75 -17.79
CA GLY A 68 3.06 8.74 -18.52
C GLY A 68 1.55 8.95 -18.35
N ASP A 69 0.78 8.43 -19.31
CA ASP A 69 -0.69 8.29 -19.22
C ASP A 69 -1.06 6.92 -18.65
#